data_AF-A0A1R2B5P7-F1
#
_entry.id   AF-A0A1R2B5P7-F1
#
_cell.length_a   1.000
_cell.length_b   1.000
_cell.length_c   1.000
_cell.angle_alpha   90.00
_cell.angle_beta   90.00
_cell.angle_gamma   90.00
#
_symmetry.space_group_name_H-M   'P 1'
#
loop_
_entity.id
_entity.type
_entity.pdbx_description
1 polymer ?
#
loop_
_entity_poly.entity_id
_entity_poly.type
_entity_poly.pdbx_seq_one_letter_code
_entity_poly.pdbx_strand_id
1 'polypeptide(L)'
;MESFEIKMDKNSNCLTKVHDDTFAQYCLQTLAPLISFPFFSEDWEMIKSQNTPCNCSKSGCLKLYCECFSKGRYCIGCNCINCFNVPEYESIRNKAVTHLLHRNSEAFATEKNKTKGCTCRKSGCLKKYCRCHVNGKFCDESCKCVGCKNLSYAQISS
;
A
#
# COMPACT_ATOMS: atom_id res chain seq x y z
N MET A 1 -9.40 -14.68 33.54
CA MET A 1 -8.80 -14.58 32.20
C MET A 1 -9.94 -14.35 31.22
N GLU A 2 -10.42 -13.11 31.17
CA GLU A 2 -11.47 -12.74 30.21
C GLU A 2 -10.82 -12.56 28.84
N SER A 3 -11.25 -13.39 27.91
CA SER A 3 -11.07 -13.20 26.49
C SER A 3 -11.67 -11.85 26.11
N PHE A 4 -10.81 -10.86 25.86
CA PHE A 4 -11.20 -9.63 25.17
C PHE A 4 -11.58 -9.99 23.74
N GLU A 5 -12.84 -10.37 23.53
CA GLU A 5 -13.46 -10.39 22.22
C GLU A 5 -13.56 -8.94 21.75
N ILE A 6 -12.57 -8.51 20.96
CA ILE A 6 -12.64 -7.26 20.21
C ILE A 6 -13.84 -7.40 19.27
N LYS A 7 -14.95 -6.72 19.60
CA LYS A 7 -16.13 -6.63 18.74
C LYS A 7 -15.69 -6.10 17.38
N MET A 8 -15.62 -6.99 16.39
CA MET A 8 -15.31 -6.62 15.02
C MET A 8 -16.58 -6.06 14.40
N ASP A 9 -16.71 -4.74 14.34
CA ASP A 9 -17.81 -4.10 13.63
C ASP A 9 -17.68 -4.37 12.13
N LYS A 10 -18.47 -5.34 11.67
CA LYS A 10 -18.61 -5.77 10.28
C LYS A 10 -19.40 -4.74 9.46
N ASN A 11 -19.00 -3.47 9.49
CA ASN A 11 -19.36 -2.47 8.48
C ASN A 11 -18.53 -1.17 8.64
N SER A 12 -17.33 -1.26 9.23
CA SER A 12 -16.50 -0.07 9.47
C SER A 12 -15.84 0.36 8.16
N ASN A 13 -16.38 1.42 7.56
CA ASN A 13 -15.69 2.18 6.51
C ASN A 13 -14.60 3.05 7.17
N CYS A 14 -13.55 3.40 6.43
CA CYS A 14 -12.55 4.35 6.93
C CYS A 14 -13.10 5.79 7.01
N LEU A 15 -14.25 6.06 6.38
CA LEU A 15 -14.86 7.39 6.30
C LEU A 15 -15.44 7.86 7.65
N THR A 16 -15.90 6.96 8.53
CA THR A 16 -16.45 7.33 9.84
C THR A 16 -15.40 7.45 10.95
N LYS A 17 -14.12 7.18 10.67
CA LYS A 17 -13.04 7.15 11.69
C LYS A 17 -11.97 8.24 11.53
N VAL A 18 -12.17 9.19 10.60
CA VAL A 18 -11.22 10.28 10.28
C VAL A 18 -11.29 11.44 11.28
N HIS A 19 -12.20 11.39 12.27
CA HIS A 19 -12.50 12.49 13.19
C HIS A 19 -12.35 12.11 14.67
N ASP A 20 -11.45 11.19 14.99
CA ASP A 20 -11.13 10.89 16.39
C ASP A 20 -9.74 11.48 16.71
N ASP A 21 -9.69 12.41 17.67
CA ASP A 21 -8.49 13.18 18.08
C ASP A 21 -7.30 12.27 18.45
N THR A 22 -7.59 11.02 18.78
CA THR A 22 -6.64 9.94 19.08
C THR A 22 -5.74 9.56 17.89
N PHE A 23 -6.24 9.58 16.65
CA PHE A 23 -5.44 9.28 15.46
C PHE A 23 -4.48 10.43 15.11
N ALA A 24 -4.95 11.67 15.23
CA ALA A 24 -4.12 12.86 15.06
C ALA A 24 -3.00 12.91 16.11
N GLN A 25 -3.28 12.55 17.36
CA GLN A 25 -2.29 12.41 18.42
C GLN A 25 -1.25 11.31 18.15
N TYR A 26 -1.66 10.14 17.62
CA TYR A 26 -0.71 9.08 17.23
C TYR A 26 0.23 9.53 16.10
N CYS A 27 -0.29 10.21 15.08
CA CYS A 27 0.53 10.78 14.01
C CYS A 27 1.49 11.86 14.53
N LEU A 28 1.04 12.74 15.42
CA LEU A 28 1.87 13.71 16.12
C LEU A 28 3.03 13.04 16.88
N GLN A 29 2.76 12.00 17.65
CA GLN A 29 3.80 11.30 18.42
C GLN A 29 4.78 10.52 17.55
N THR A 30 4.34 9.99 16.41
CA THR A 30 5.14 9.09 15.57
C THR A 30 5.88 9.80 14.43
N LEU A 31 5.34 10.91 13.92
CA LEU A 31 5.90 11.68 12.78
C LEU A 31 6.56 13.01 13.20
N ALA A 32 6.40 13.45 14.45
CA ALA A 32 7.08 14.63 15.00
C ALA A 32 8.60 14.73 14.72
N PRO A 33 9.40 13.64 14.72
CA PRO A 33 10.83 13.76 14.44
C PRO A 33 11.19 13.94 12.96
N LEU A 34 10.22 13.79 12.04
CA LEU A 34 10.43 13.87 10.58
C LEU A 34 9.89 15.17 9.96
N ILE A 35 9.23 16.02 10.75
CA ILE A 35 8.57 17.25 10.29
C ILE A 35 9.05 18.38 11.21
N SER A 36 9.63 19.44 10.64
CA SER A 36 10.05 20.62 11.40
C SER A 36 8.84 21.35 11.98
N PHE A 37 8.69 21.34 13.30
CA PHE A 37 7.62 22.01 14.07
C PHE A 37 7.53 23.52 13.76
N PRO A 38 6.32 24.14 13.79
CA PRO A 38 5.12 23.71 14.52
C PRO A 38 4.09 22.95 13.67
N PHE A 39 3.50 21.89 14.24
CA PHE A 39 2.42 21.10 13.64
C PHE A 39 1.11 21.90 13.65
N PHE A 40 0.72 22.43 12.48
CA PHE A 40 -0.54 23.15 12.28
C PHE A 40 -1.55 22.25 11.56
N SER A 41 -2.85 22.56 11.68
CA SER A 41 -3.97 21.81 11.08
C SER A 41 -3.87 21.63 9.54
N GLU A 42 -3.00 22.41 8.90
CA GLU A 42 -2.71 22.37 7.46
C GLU A 42 -1.87 21.15 7.04
N ASP A 43 -1.12 20.53 7.95
CA ASP A 43 -0.32 19.31 7.68
C ASP A 43 -1.20 18.08 7.39
N TRP A 44 -2.42 18.06 7.94
CA TRP A 44 -3.40 16.99 7.73
C TRP A 44 -3.94 16.96 6.29
N GLU A 45 -4.11 18.13 5.67
CA GLU A 45 -4.48 18.27 4.25
C GLU A 45 -3.36 17.71 3.35
N MET A 46 -2.10 17.92 3.72
CA MET A 46 -0.94 17.38 3.00
C MET A 46 -0.81 15.85 3.12
N ILE A 47 -1.07 15.28 4.30
CA ILE A 47 -1.06 13.81 4.48
C ILE A 47 -2.22 13.14 3.73
N LYS A 48 -3.41 13.78 3.69
CA LYS A 48 -4.52 13.32 2.84
C LYS A 48 -4.20 13.44 1.35
N SER A 49 -3.57 14.53 0.91
CA SER A 49 -3.31 14.77 -0.51
C SER A 49 -2.30 13.79 -1.12
N GLN A 50 -1.38 13.27 -0.30
CA GLN A 50 -0.44 12.20 -0.70
C GLN A 50 -1.08 10.80 -0.72
N ASN A 51 -2.31 10.67 -0.22
CA ASN A 51 -3.01 9.41 -0.08
C ASN A 51 -4.03 9.19 -1.20
N THR A 52 -3.69 8.35 -2.16
CA THR A 52 -4.70 7.74 -3.04
C THR A 52 -5.65 6.88 -2.20
N PRO A 53 -6.97 7.18 -2.15
CA PRO A 53 -7.91 6.42 -1.34
C PRO A 53 -8.11 5.03 -1.94
N CYS A 54 -8.05 3.99 -1.10
CA CYS A 54 -8.30 2.63 -1.56
C CYS A 54 -9.79 2.29 -1.55
N ASN A 55 -10.19 1.34 -2.40
CA ASN A 55 -11.58 0.86 -2.54
C ASN A 55 -11.67 -0.65 -2.21
N CYS A 56 -10.91 -1.09 -1.21
CA CYS A 56 -10.77 -2.51 -0.89
C CYS A 56 -12.05 -3.07 -0.23
N SER A 57 -12.52 -4.23 -0.69
CA SER A 57 -13.70 -4.91 -0.12
C SER A 57 -13.41 -6.27 0.52
N LYS A 58 -12.29 -6.91 0.18
CA LYS A 58 -11.96 -8.31 0.60
C LYS A 58 -10.59 -8.47 1.25
N SER A 59 -9.76 -7.43 1.24
CA SER A 59 -8.40 -7.51 1.77
C SER A 59 -8.32 -7.24 3.27
N GLY A 60 -9.38 -6.69 3.88
CA GLY A 60 -9.32 -6.08 5.21
C GLY A 60 -8.29 -4.95 5.32
N CYS A 61 -7.77 -4.48 4.18
CA CYS A 61 -6.57 -3.66 4.06
C CYS A 61 -5.30 -4.24 4.73
N LEU A 62 -5.23 -5.55 4.99
CA LEU A 62 -4.05 -6.22 5.59
C LEU A 62 -3.29 -7.11 4.59
N LYS A 63 -3.49 -6.87 3.29
CA LYS A 63 -2.85 -7.59 2.18
C LYS A 63 -2.26 -6.59 1.20
N LEU A 64 -1.20 -6.99 0.49
CA LEU A 64 -0.51 -6.14 -0.51
C LEU A 64 -1.39 -5.73 -1.71
N TYR A 65 -2.62 -6.25 -1.82
CA TYR A 65 -3.62 -5.75 -2.77
C TYR A 65 -4.13 -4.34 -2.41
N CYS A 66 -4.03 -3.95 -1.14
CA CYS A 66 -4.36 -2.61 -0.69
C CYS A 66 -3.14 -1.70 -0.89
N GLU A 67 -3.31 -0.64 -1.66
CA GLU A 67 -2.23 0.31 -1.95
C GLU A 67 -1.73 1.05 -0.71
N CYS A 68 -2.62 1.33 0.27
CA CYS A 68 -2.22 1.93 1.54
C CYS A 68 -1.26 1.00 2.28
N PHE A 69 -1.68 -0.25 2.46
CA PHE A 69 -0.91 -1.23 3.19
C PHE A 69 0.37 -1.65 2.46
N SER A 70 0.36 -1.79 1.13
CA SER A 70 1.57 -2.12 0.37
C SER A 70 2.64 -1.04 0.45
N LYS A 71 2.23 0.22 0.63
CA LYS A 71 3.12 1.37 0.87
C LYS A 71 3.50 1.53 2.36
N GLY A 72 3.05 0.63 3.22
CA GLY A 72 3.32 0.67 4.67
C GLY A 72 2.53 1.72 5.44
N ARG A 73 1.57 2.43 4.80
CA ARG A 73 0.76 3.49 5.43
C ARG A 73 -0.58 2.96 5.95
N TYR A 74 -1.14 3.65 6.93
CA TYR A 74 -2.52 3.44 7.36
C TYR A 74 -3.51 3.93 6.29
N CYS A 75 -4.72 3.36 6.32
CA CYS A 75 -5.83 3.87 5.51
C CYS A 75 -6.39 5.14 6.17
N ILE A 76 -6.43 6.23 5.41
CA ILE A 76 -6.95 7.53 5.87
C ILE A 76 -7.92 8.00 4.79
N GLY A 77 -9.17 8.31 5.14
CA GLY A 77 -10.20 8.79 4.20
C GLY A 77 -10.46 7.83 3.01
N CYS A 78 -10.32 6.51 3.22
CA CYS A 78 -10.49 5.51 2.17
C CYS A 78 -11.94 5.00 2.06
N ASN A 79 -12.31 4.52 0.86
CA ASN A 79 -13.60 3.89 0.56
C ASN A 79 -13.61 2.37 0.80
N CYS A 80 -12.70 1.87 1.63
CA CYS A 80 -12.61 0.45 1.94
C CYS A 80 -13.72 0.00 2.89
N ILE A 81 -14.09 -1.27 2.78
CA ILE A 81 -15.09 -1.93 3.62
C ILE A 81 -14.37 -2.91 4.56
N ASN A 82 -14.74 -2.92 5.84
CA ASN A 82 -14.13 -3.73 6.90
C ASN A 82 -12.62 -3.50 6.99
N CYS A 83 -12.21 -2.24 7.21
CA CYS A 83 -10.81 -1.87 7.25
C CYS A 83 -10.17 -2.18 8.61
N PHE A 84 -9.08 -2.97 8.58
CA PHE A 84 -8.23 -3.23 9.75
C PHE A 84 -6.85 -2.56 9.64
N ASN A 85 -6.62 -1.73 8.62
CA ASN A 85 -5.39 -0.96 8.45
C ASN A 85 -5.56 0.46 9.00
N VAL A 86 -5.92 0.52 10.27
CA VAL A 86 -6.05 1.74 11.08
C VAL A 86 -5.40 1.48 12.46
N PRO A 87 -4.91 2.50 13.19
CA PRO A 87 -4.14 2.30 14.42
C PRO A 87 -4.89 1.58 15.53
N GLU A 88 -6.22 1.69 15.58
CA GLU A 88 -7.03 0.96 16.56
C GLU A 88 -6.84 -0.57 16.44
N TYR A 89 -6.46 -1.05 15.26
CA TYR A 89 -6.18 -2.46 14.98
C TYR A 89 -4.68 -2.74 14.73
N GLU A 90 -3.79 -1.92 15.28
CA GLU A 90 -2.33 -2.02 15.09
C GLU A 90 -1.78 -3.42 15.43
N SER A 91 -2.29 -4.06 16.49
CA SER A 91 -1.86 -5.41 16.88
C SER A 91 -2.14 -6.46 15.79
N ILE A 92 -3.30 -6.37 15.13
CA ILE A 92 -3.70 -7.26 14.03
C ILE A 92 -2.90 -6.93 12.78
N ARG A 93 -2.70 -5.63 12.51
CA ARG A 93 -1.88 -5.14 11.40
C ARG A 93 -0.44 -5.64 11.50
N ASN A 94 0.18 -5.54 12.67
CA ASN A 94 1.57 -5.96 12.89
C ASN A 94 1.75 -7.47 12.69
N LYS A 95 0.78 -8.29 13.13
CA LYS A 95 0.77 -9.73 12.81
C LYS A 95 0.77 -9.99 11.30
N ALA A 96 -0.04 -9.25 10.54
CA ALA A 96 -0.08 -9.37 9.09
C ALA A 96 1.24 -8.92 8.43
N VAL A 97 1.85 -7.83 8.90
CA VAL A 97 3.16 -7.33 8.44
C VAL A 97 4.24 -8.37 8.68
N THR A 98 4.37 -8.89 9.90
CA THR A 98 5.38 -9.91 10.26
C THR A 98 5.23 -11.16 9.40
N HIS A 99 4.01 -11.65 9.23
CA HIS A 99 3.74 -12.82 8.41
C HIS A 99 4.10 -12.60 6.92
N LEU A 100 3.93 -11.39 6.38
CA LEU A 100 4.34 -11.06 5.01
C LEU A 100 5.86 -10.95 4.87
N LEU A 101 6.53 -10.30 5.83
CA LEU A 101 7.99 -10.18 5.85
C LEU A 101 8.67 -11.56 5.97
N HIS A 102 8.09 -12.48 6.73
CA HIS A 102 8.59 -13.85 6.82
C HIS A 102 8.54 -14.60 5.47
N ARG A 103 7.49 -14.34 4.65
CA ARG A 103 7.37 -14.95 3.31
C ARG A 103 8.22 -14.23 2.26
N ASN A 104 8.40 -12.93 2.41
CA ASN A 104 9.18 -12.08 1.51
C ASN A 104 9.73 -10.89 2.31
N SER A 105 11.02 -10.94 2.62
CA SER A 105 11.71 -9.87 3.35
C SER A 105 11.63 -8.51 2.65
N GLU A 106 11.41 -8.50 1.33
CA GLU A 106 11.28 -7.29 0.51
C GLU A 106 9.82 -6.85 0.31
N ALA A 107 8.84 -7.43 1.02
CA ALA A 107 7.42 -7.15 0.81
C ALA A 107 7.10 -5.64 0.86
N PHE A 108 7.68 -4.94 1.83
CA PHE A 108 7.51 -3.50 2.07
C PHE A 108 8.72 -2.66 1.62
N ALA A 109 9.70 -3.26 0.92
CA ALA A 109 10.83 -2.52 0.38
C ALA A 109 10.33 -1.50 -0.66
N THR A 110 10.97 -0.33 -0.69
CA THR A 110 10.68 0.72 -1.66
C THR A 110 10.93 0.21 -3.08
N GLU A 111 10.18 0.73 -4.06
CA GLU A 111 10.24 0.29 -5.47
C GLU A 111 11.67 0.31 -6.06
N LYS A 112 12.58 1.13 -5.50
CA LYS A 112 13.99 1.18 -5.88
C LYS A 112 14.75 -0.15 -5.67
N ASN A 113 14.30 -0.98 -4.74
CA ASN A 113 14.96 -2.25 -4.39
C ASN A 113 14.30 -3.48 -5.02
N LYS A 114 13.17 -3.34 -5.73
CA LYS A 114 12.45 -4.47 -6.34
C LYS A 114 12.93 -4.71 -7.79
N THR A 115 14.13 -5.24 -7.97
CA THR A 115 14.71 -5.63 -9.28
C THR A 115 14.13 -6.94 -9.80
N LYS A 116 12.81 -7.05 -9.89
CA LYS A 116 12.14 -8.24 -10.45
C LYS A 116 11.55 -7.87 -11.81
N GLY A 117 11.84 -8.63 -12.86
CA GLY A 117 11.16 -8.49 -14.14
C GLY A 117 9.66 -8.78 -14.06
N CYS A 118 8.92 -8.50 -15.12
CA CYS A 118 7.48 -8.80 -15.19
C CYS A 118 7.23 -10.26 -15.61
N THR A 119 6.04 -10.79 -15.28
CA THR A 119 5.61 -12.17 -15.64
C THR A 119 4.31 -12.16 -16.46
N CYS A 120 4.10 -11.09 -17.22
CA CYS A 120 2.87 -10.85 -17.97
C CYS A 120 2.62 -11.92 -19.03
N ARG A 121 1.37 -12.37 -19.18
CA ARG A 121 0.99 -13.36 -20.22
C ARG A 121 0.04 -12.83 -21.30
N LYS A 122 -0.83 -11.87 -20.96
CA LYS A 122 -1.91 -11.38 -21.86
C LYS A 122 -1.89 -9.88 -22.13
N SER A 123 -1.11 -9.10 -21.36
CA SER A 123 -1.10 -7.64 -21.51
C SER A 123 -0.28 -7.15 -22.70
N GLY A 124 0.50 -8.03 -23.34
CA GLY A 124 1.54 -7.65 -24.29
C GLY A 124 2.57 -6.67 -23.69
N CYS A 125 2.61 -6.53 -22.36
CA CYS A 125 3.37 -5.51 -21.65
C CYS A 125 3.04 -4.05 -22.02
N LEU A 126 1.88 -3.77 -22.64
CA LEU A 126 1.44 -2.42 -23.04
C LEU A 126 0.21 -1.93 -22.27
N LYS A 127 -0.11 -2.58 -21.16
CA LYS A 127 -1.28 -2.25 -20.31
C LYS A 127 -0.84 -2.07 -18.87
N LYS A 128 -1.66 -1.38 -18.07
CA LYS A 128 -1.43 -1.10 -16.63
C LYS A 128 -1.18 -2.34 -15.75
N TYR A 129 -1.46 -3.54 -16.25
CA TYR A 129 -1.12 -4.80 -15.58
C TYR A 129 0.39 -5.12 -15.60
N CYS A 130 1.17 -4.50 -16.50
CA CYS A 130 2.61 -4.70 -16.56
C CYS A 130 3.34 -3.65 -15.73
N ARG A 131 4.14 -4.09 -14.76
CA ARG A 131 4.97 -3.19 -13.94
C ARG A 131 5.98 -2.41 -14.78
N CYS A 132 6.60 -3.02 -15.79
CA CYS A 132 7.56 -2.32 -16.65
C CYS A 132 6.89 -1.14 -17.34
N HIS A 133 5.73 -1.37 -17.95
CA HIS A 133 4.95 -0.33 -18.62
C HIS A 133 4.49 0.79 -17.69
N VAL A 134 3.94 0.45 -16.51
CA VAL A 134 3.50 1.45 -15.52
C VAL A 134 4.67 2.30 -15.01
N ASN A 135 5.84 1.70 -14.86
CA ASN A 135 7.05 2.39 -14.42
C ASN A 135 7.81 3.09 -15.57
N GLY A 136 7.25 3.14 -16.79
CA GLY A 136 7.88 3.78 -17.95
C GLY A 136 9.17 3.11 -18.42
N LYS A 137 9.35 1.82 -18.12
CA LYS A 137 10.53 1.03 -18.51
C LYS A 137 10.16 -0.01 -19.56
N PHE A 138 11.09 -0.29 -20.47
CA PHE A 138 10.99 -1.42 -21.39
C PHE A 138 11.26 -2.74 -20.66
N CYS A 139 10.72 -3.84 -21.20
CA CYS A 139 11.05 -5.17 -20.72
C CYS A 139 12.45 -5.55 -21.17
N ASP A 140 13.21 -6.15 -20.26
CA ASP A 140 14.58 -6.64 -20.45
C ASP A 140 14.65 -8.15 -20.22
N GLU A 141 15.86 -8.71 -20.21
CA GLU A 141 16.13 -10.14 -19.99
C GLU A 141 15.67 -10.65 -18.61
N SER A 142 15.45 -9.75 -17.65
CA SER A 142 14.91 -10.13 -16.33
C SER A 142 13.42 -10.50 -16.39
N CYS A 143 12.72 -10.12 -17.46
CA CYS A 143 11.28 -10.31 -17.62
C CYS A 143 10.95 -11.70 -18.19
N LYS A 144 10.06 -12.43 -17.50
CA LYS A 144 9.52 -13.74 -17.92
C LYS A 144 8.15 -13.61 -18.59
N CYS A 145 7.94 -12.52 -19.32
CA CYS A 145 6.68 -12.24 -20.00
C CYS A 145 6.54 -12.99 -21.33
N VAL A 146 5.31 -13.37 -21.69
CA VAL A 146 4.99 -14.05 -22.95
C VAL A 146 4.33 -13.06 -23.91
N GLY A 147 4.80 -13.04 -25.16
CA GLY A 147 4.27 -12.15 -26.21
C GLY A 147 4.51 -10.67 -25.92
N CYS A 148 5.69 -10.32 -25.40
CA CYS A 148 6.04 -8.95 -25.05
C CYS A 148 6.05 -8.04 -26.29
N LYS A 149 5.38 -6.89 -26.19
CA LYS A 149 5.43 -5.81 -27.19
C LYS A 149 6.04 -4.52 -26.63
N ASN A 150 6.55 -4.56 -25.40
CA ASN A 150 7.17 -3.45 -24.69
C ASN A 150 8.70 -3.61 -24.70
N LEU A 151 9.28 -3.66 -25.88
CA LEU A 151 10.73 -3.80 -26.09
C LEU A 151 11.32 -2.45 -26.49
N SER A 152 12.60 -2.24 -26.16
CA SER A 152 13.32 -1.07 -26.65
C SER A 152 13.64 -1.22 -28.14
N TYR A 153 13.85 -0.09 -28.85
CA TYR A 153 14.23 -0.12 -30.27
C TYR A 153 15.50 -0.95 -30.52
N ALA A 154 16.47 -0.90 -29.60
CA ALA A 154 17.71 -1.68 -29.66
C ALA A 154 17.51 -3.21 -29.57
N GLN A 155 16.36 -3.70 -29.08
CA GLN A 155 16.02 -5.13 -29.01
C GLN A 155 15.16 -5.58 -30.20
N ILE A 156 14.68 -4.67 -31.05
CA ILE A 156 13.84 -4.96 -32.21
C ILE A 156 14.68 -5.02 -33.51
N SER A 157 15.86 -4.40 -33.51
CA SER A 157 16.75 -4.27 -34.67
C SER A 157 17.91 -5.29 -34.71
N SER A 158 17.77 -6.42 -34.00
CA SER A 158 18.80 -7.45 -33.84
C SER A 158 18.39 -8.76 -34.50
#